data_AF-A0A4P6P5E6-F1
#
_entry.id   AF-A0A4P6P5E6-F1
#
_cell.length_a   1.000
_cell.length_b   1.000
_cell.length_c   1.000
_cell.angle_alpha   90.00
_cell.angle_beta   90.00
_cell.angle_gamma   90.00
#
_symmetry.space_group_name_H-M   'P 1'
#
loop_
_entity.id
_entity.type
_entity.pdbx_description
1 polymer ?
#
loop_
_entity_poly.entity_id
_entity_poly.type
_entity_poly.pdbx_seq_one_letter_code
_entity_poly.pdbx_strand_id
1 'polypeptide(L)'
;MNEQLAVKEAINAFYKGAGLNIKFTGDANQKVAEVFGKMILETQKCTTALNWVPRPTGGRATIAWVAKNFTKSVLRQLEEGQSLTCAKKAILQFKSPLKLASMGV
;
A
#
# COMPACT_ATOMS: atom_id res chain seq x y z
N MET A 1 12.76 -15.36 -0.08
CA MET A 1 11.93 -14.41 0.68
C MET A 1 10.48 -14.81 0.49
N ASN A 2 9.69 -14.90 1.56
CA ASN A 2 8.26 -15.17 1.45
C ASN A 2 7.58 -13.91 0.86
N GLU A 3 7.12 -13.97 -0.39
CA GLU A 3 6.60 -12.80 -1.09
C GLU A 3 5.35 -12.20 -0.41
N GLN A 4 4.59 -13.01 0.33
CA GLN A 4 3.48 -12.52 1.17
C GLN A 4 3.96 -11.63 2.31
N LEU A 5 5.15 -11.92 2.87
CA LEU A 5 5.76 -11.07 3.89
C LEU A 5 6.07 -9.68 3.33
N ALA A 6 6.56 -9.60 2.10
CA ALA A 6 6.85 -8.33 1.44
C ALA A 6 5.60 -7.44 1.31
N VAL A 7 4.43 -8.03 1.07
CA VAL A 7 3.15 -7.28 1.05
C VAL A 7 2.77 -6.79 2.44
N LYS A 8 2.88 -7.63 3.49
CA LYS A 8 2.61 -7.19 4.87
C LYS A 8 3.56 -6.06 5.29
N GLU A 9 4.84 -6.19 4.97
CA GLU A 9 5.86 -5.18 5.23
C GLU A 9 5.57 -3.89 4.48
N ALA A 10 5.21 -3.96 3.19
CA ALA A 10 4.84 -2.80 2.39
C ALA A 10 3.63 -2.05 2.97
N ILE A 11 2.57 -2.76 3.38
CA ILE A 11 1.39 -2.16 4.01
C ILE A 11 1.77 -1.47 5.33
N ASN A 12 2.49 -2.16 6.21
CA ASN A 12 2.91 -1.61 7.49
C ASN A 12 3.83 -0.40 7.33
N ALA A 13 4.71 -0.46 6.34
CA ALA A 13 5.58 0.64 6.01
C ALA A 13 4.75 1.83 5.50
N PHE A 14 3.78 1.63 4.61
CA PHE A 14 2.84 2.68 4.19
C PHE A 14 2.14 3.33 5.39
N TYR A 15 1.64 2.55 6.35
CA TYR A 15 1.02 3.07 7.57
C TYR A 15 1.97 3.93 8.40
N LYS A 16 3.22 3.47 8.55
CA LYS A 16 4.27 4.23 9.23
C LYS A 16 4.59 5.54 8.49
N GLY A 17 4.75 5.50 7.18
CA GLY A 17 5.00 6.69 6.35
C GLY A 17 3.82 7.67 6.37
N ALA A 18 2.60 7.19 6.60
CA ALA A 18 1.42 8.01 6.86
C ALA A 18 1.36 8.56 8.31
N GLY A 19 2.36 8.30 9.14
CA GLY A 19 2.40 8.73 10.53
C GLY A 19 1.41 8.01 11.45
N LEU A 20 0.97 6.80 11.10
CA LEU A 20 0.04 6.01 11.90
C LEU A 20 0.77 4.88 12.63
N ASN A 21 0.58 4.78 13.94
CA ASN A 21 1.09 3.67 14.75
C ASN A 21 0.10 2.49 14.75
N ILE A 22 -0.15 1.91 13.57
CA ILE A 22 -1.02 0.74 13.39
C ILE A 22 -0.29 -0.34 12.59
N LYS A 23 -0.75 -1.59 12.70
CA LYS A 23 -0.21 -2.72 11.96
C LYS A 23 -1.33 -3.48 11.25
N PHE A 24 -1.06 -3.91 10.03
CA PHE A 24 -1.88 -4.88 9.32
C PHE A 24 -1.66 -6.26 9.94
N THR A 25 -2.73 -6.86 10.43
CA THR A 25 -2.73 -8.16 11.13
C THR A 25 -3.31 -9.30 10.31
N GLY A 26 -3.86 -9.01 9.12
CA GLY A 26 -4.44 -10.03 8.25
C GLY A 26 -3.38 -10.84 7.49
N ASP A 27 -3.85 -11.85 6.76
CA ASP A 27 -3.00 -12.63 5.87
C ASP A 27 -2.82 -11.98 4.51
N ALA A 28 -1.58 -11.94 4.05
CA ALA A 28 -1.25 -11.39 2.75
C ALA A 28 -1.44 -12.47 1.70
N ASN A 29 -2.25 -12.13 0.71
CA ASN A 29 -2.56 -12.98 -0.43
C ASN A 29 -2.67 -12.09 -1.68
N GLN A 30 -3.00 -12.70 -2.81
CA GLN A 30 -3.12 -11.99 -4.07
C GLN A 30 -4.20 -10.88 -4.03
N LYS A 31 -5.35 -11.12 -3.38
CA LYS A 31 -6.40 -10.08 -3.22
C LYS A 31 -5.90 -8.90 -2.39
N VAL A 32 -5.15 -9.14 -1.32
CA VAL A 32 -4.55 -8.08 -0.50
C VAL A 32 -3.58 -7.23 -1.32
N ALA A 33 -2.74 -7.86 -2.14
CA ALA A 33 -1.85 -7.13 -3.05
C ALA A 33 -2.63 -6.24 -4.04
N GLU A 34 -3.73 -6.74 -4.59
CA GLU A 34 -4.58 -5.98 -5.50
C GLU A 34 -5.22 -4.77 -4.83
N VAL A 35 -5.79 -4.96 -3.63
CA VAL A 35 -6.41 -3.88 -2.86
C VAL A 35 -5.35 -2.86 -2.42
N PHE A 36 -4.18 -3.31 -1.98
CA PHE A 36 -3.08 -2.43 -1.61
C PHE A 36 -2.56 -1.63 -2.81
N GLY A 37 -2.46 -2.25 -3.99
CA GLY A 37 -2.16 -1.55 -5.23
C GLY A 37 -3.17 -0.45 -5.54
N LYS A 38 -4.47 -0.71 -5.40
CA LYS A 38 -5.52 0.31 -5.57
C LYS A 38 -5.36 1.45 -4.56
N MET A 39 -5.00 1.15 -3.31
CA MET A 39 -4.75 2.17 -2.29
C MET A 39 -3.57 3.09 -2.66
N ILE A 40 -2.49 2.53 -3.22
CA ILE A 40 -1.35 3.31 -3.73
C ILE A 40 -1.79 4.23 -4.87
N LEU A 41 -2.53 3.70 -5.86
CA LEU A 41 -3.01 4.49 -7.00
C LEU A 41 -4.00 5.57 -6.58
N GLU A 42 -4.84 5.32 -5.57
CA GLU A 42 -5.73 6.33 -5.02
C GLU A 42 -4.94 7.45 -4.34
N THR A 43 -3.86 7.09 -3.63
CA THR A 43 -2.97 8.06 -2.98
C THR A 43 -2.27 8.94 -4.03
N GLN A 44 -1.81 8.37 -5.15
CA GLN A 44 -1.21 9.11 -6.27
C GLN A 44 -2.12 10.21 -6.85
N LYS A 45 -3.45 10.08 -6.73
CA LYS A 45 -4.37 11.10 -7.24
C LYS A 45 -4.30 12.43 -6.50
N CYS A 46 -3.78 12.44 -5.27
CA CYS A 46 -3.73 13.65 -4.46
C CYS A 46 -2.33 14.02 -3.96
N THR A 47 -1.30 13.22 -4.26
CA THR A 47 0.10 13.57 -3.99
C THR A 47 1.03 13.11 -5.10
N THR A 48 2.08 13.89 -5.36
CA THR A 48 3.15 13.55 -6.30
C THR A 48 4.19 12.60 -5.71
N ALA A 49 4.19 12.40 -4.39
CA ALA A 49 5.15 11.57 -3.64
C ALA A 49 5.18 10.09 -4.07
N LEU A 50 4.16 9.63 -4.80
CA LEU A 50 4.08 8.24 -5.27
C LEU A 50 4.10 8.13 -6.80
N ASN A 51 4.28 9.23 -7.55
CA ASN A 51 4.15 9.22 -9.02
C ASN A 51 5.19 8.33 -9.73
N TRP A 52 6.32 8.07 -9.07
CA TRP A 52 7.35 7.17 -9.60
C TRP A 52 6.96 5.69 -9.48
N VAL A 53 5.99 5.35 -8.62
CA VAL A 53 5.49 3.98 -8.52
C VAL A 53 4.69 3.67 -9.79
N PRO A 54 5.12 2.72 -10.63
CA PRO A 54 4.49 2.47 -11.92
C PRO A 54 3.07 1.94 -11.73
N ARG A 55 2.24 1.93 -12.78
CA ARG A 55 0.98 1.17 -12.70
C ARG A 55 1.28 -0.33 -12.83
N PRO A 56 0.50 -1.21 -12.18
CA PRO A 56 0.68 -2.64 -12.32
C PRO A 56 0.34 -3.13 -13.73
N THR A 57 1.19 -4.02 -14.26
CA THR A 57 0.99 -4.67 -15.55
C THR A 57 -0.31 -5.49 -15.52
N GLY A 58 -1.21 -5.30 -16.49
CA GLY A 58 -2.53 -5.94 -16.49
C GLY A 58 -3.56 -5.30 -15.56
N GLY A 59 -3.28 -4.13 -15.00
CA GLY A 59 -4.25 -3.31 -14.24
C GLY A 59 -4.51 -3.76 -12.80
N ARG A 60 -3.84 -4.82 -12.33
CA ARG A 60 -3.98 -5.35 -10.96
C ARG A 60 -2.62 -5.61 -10.33
N ALA A 61 -2.41 -5.08 -9.13
CA ALA A 61 -1.17 -5.31 -8.40
C ALA A 61 -1.07 -6.77 -7.94
N THR A 62 0.03 -7.42 -8.33
CA THR A 62 0.39 -8.75 -7.83
C THR A 62 1.30 -8.65 -6.62
N ILE A 63 1.44 -9.75 -5.88
CA ILE A 63 2.41 -9.85 -4.79
C ILE A 63 3.82 -9.46 -5.29
N ALA A 64 4.27 -10.02 -6.42
CA ALA A 64 5.55 -9.70 -7.02
C ALA A 64 5.66 -8.22 -7.43
N TRP A 65 4.56 -7.63 -7.93
CA TRP A 65 4.54 -6.21 -8.28
C TRP A 65 4.73 -5.33 -7.04
N VAL A 66 4.05 -5.64 -5.92
CA VAL A 66 4.21 -4.91 -4.65
C VAL A 66 5.65 -5.05 -4.16
N ALA A 67 6.17 -6.27 -4.09
CA ALA A 67 7.53 -6.55 -3.61
C ALA A 67 8.61 -5.82 -4.44
N LYS A 68 8.40 -5.70 -5.75
CA LYS A 68 9.35 -5.04 -6.67
C LYS A 68 9.28 -3.51 -6.61
N ASN A 69 8.09 -2.94 -6.47
CA ASN A 69 7.88 -1.50 -6.69
C ASN A 69 7.66 -0.70 -5.39
N PHE A 70 7.26 -1.35 -4.31
CA PHE A 70 7.04 -0.69 -3.03
C PHE A 70 8.27 -0.86 -2.12
N THR A 71 9.16 0.12 -2.17
CA THR A 71 10.47 0.07 -1.49
C THR A 71 10.53 1.02 -0.29
N LYS A 72 11.61 0.94 0.50
CA LYS A 72 11.89 1.91 1.59
C LYS A 72 11.89 3.36 1.12
N SER A 73 12.21 3.63 -0.14
CA SER A 73 12.18 4.97 -0.74
C SER A 73 10.77 5.58 -0.77
N VAL A 74 9.71 4.74 -0.81
CA VAL A 74 8.33 5.20 -0.73
C VAL A 74 8.06 5.87 0.62
N LEU A 75 8.65 5.35 1.69
CA LEU A 75 8.41 5.79 3.06
C LEU A 75 8.89 7.21 3.28
N ARG A 76 10.10 7.51 2.81
CA ARG A 76 10.68 8.84 2.96
C ARG A 76 9.88 9.92 2.24
N GLN A 77 9.23 9.57 1.13
CA GLN A 77 8.41 10.52 0.37
C GLN A 77 7.01 10.70 0.96
N LEU A 78 6.48 9.71 1.69
CA LEU A 78 5.19 9.83 2.37
C LEU A 78 5.26 10.71 3.62
N GLU A 79 6.42 10.81 4.27
CA GLU A 79 6.63 11.57 5.51
C GLU A 79 6.64 13.10 5.33
N GLU A 80 6.60 13.63 4.09
CA GLU A 80 6.76 15.07 3.79
C GLU A 80 5.46 15.77 3.33
N GLY A 81 4.91 16.67 4.15
CA GLY A 81 3.90 17.65 3.71
C GLY A 81 2.50 17.07 3.39
N GLN A 82 1.92 17.43 2.24
CA GLN A 82 0.54 17.09 1.86
C GLN A 82 0.31 15.58 1.60
N SER A 83 1.39 14.80 1.39
CA SER A 83 1.35 13.34 1.21
C SER A 83 0.76 12.61 2.42
N LEU A 84 0.96 13.12 3.64
CA LEU A 84 0.46 12.53 4.89
C LEU A 84 -1.07 12.48 4.93
N THR A 85 -1.74 13.58 4.61
CA THR A 85 -3.21 13.65 4.60
C THR A 85 -3.80 12.73 3.54
N CYS A 86 -3.18 12.71 2.37
CA CYS A 86 -3.52 11.80 1.28
C CYS A 86 -3.42 10.33 1.68
N ALA A 87 -2.28 9.94 2.25
CA ALA A 87 -2.04 8.59 2.70
C ALA A 87 -3.04 8.18 3.80
N LYS A 88 -3.30 9.04 4.79
CA LYS A 88 -4.29 8.79 5.84
C LYS A 88 -5.70 8.60 5.28
N LYS A 89 -6.11 9.43 4.31
CA LYS A 89 -7.41 9.29 3.65
C LYS A 89 -7.52 7.95 2.92
N ALA A 90 -6.49 7.57 2.16
CA ALA A 90 -6.46 6.29 1.47
C ALA A 90 -6.51 5.12 2.45
N ILE A 91 -5.77 5.17 3.57
CA ILE A 91 -5.82 4.14 4.62
C ILE A 91 -7.23 3.99 5.17
N LEU A 92 -7.91 5.12 5.47
CA LEU A 92 -9.28 5.09 5.99
C LEU A 92 -10.24 4.42 4.99
N GLN A 93 -10.14 4.79 3.71
CA GLN A 93 -10.99 4.25 2.64
C GLN A 93 -10.75 2.75 2.40
N PHE A 94 -9.50 2.29 2.51
CA PHE A 94 -9.11 0.93 2.18
C PHE A 94 -8.96 -0.01 3.38
N LYS A 95 -9.17 0.46 4.62
CA LYS A 95 -9.09 -0.37 5.83
C LYS A 95 -10.03 -1.58 5.77
N SER A 96 -11.31 -1.37 5.47
CA SER A 96 -12.29 -2.46 5.37
C SER A 96 -12.03 -3.37 4.16
N PRO A 97 -11.77 -2.83 2.94
CA PRO A 97 -11.35 -3.66 1.80
C PRO A 97 -10.13 -4.54 2.06
N LEU A 98 -9.08 -4.02 2.73
CA LEU A 98 -7.89 -4.80 3.07
C LEU A 98 -8.21 -5.93 4.04
N LYS A 99 -9.08 -5.67 5.02
CA LYS A 99 -9.54 -6.71 5.96
C LYS A 99 -10.30 -7.82 5.24
N LEU A 100 -11.26 -7.47 4.38
CA LEU A 100 -12.03 -8.46 3.60
C LEU A 100 -11.12 -9.28 2.68
N ALA A 101 -10.22 -8.61 1.96
CA ALA A 101 -9.25 -9.28 1.09
C ALA A 101 -8.35 -10.26 1.86
N SER A 102 -7.97 -9.92 3.10
CA SER A 102 -7.17 -10.80 3.96
C SER A 102 -7.91 -12.07 4.40
N MET A 103 -9.24 -12.03 4.40
CA MET A 103 -10.11 -13.18 4.66
C MET A 103 -10.39 -14.01 3.40
N GLY A 104 -9.81 -13.63 2.26
CA GLY A 104 -10.06 -14.29 0.97
C GLY A 104 -11.35 -13.85 0.29
N VAL A 105 -12.01 -12.79 0.78
CA VAL A 105 -13.26 -12.24 0.23
C VAL A 105 -12.97 -11.06 -0.69
#